data_AF-A0A3S4J0G8-F1
#
_entry.id   AF-A0A3S4J0G8-F1
#
_cell.length_a   1.000
_cell.length_b   1.000
_cell.length_c   1.000
_cell.angle_alpha   90.00
_cell.angle_beta   90.00
_cell.angle_gamma   90.00
#
_symmetry.space_group_name_H-M   'P 1'
#
loop_
_entity.id
_entity.type
_entity.pdbx_description
1 polymer ?
#
loop_
_entity_poly.entity_id
_entity_poly.type
_entity_poly.pdbx_seq_one_letter_code
_entity_poly.pdbx_strand_id
1 'polypeptide(L)'
;MDFIQHDRALENYWRGVILFGKNVASYKFALAHALYETDKSGSDLVTLEALALPFSQHLCRHLLHAPKQITSASSKYLAVCEQFNRGELTLNALLEATVRDGFNNVIDAFHNVNFAELDKRFFLDERKTHKGIRLTDNFYQLAERQQYQNLIIETEARWRLVEHAWATGISTNLVAVEYSAEDNLLFSRVNERRVNITSCRDSINGYQKGSCFYCYRPISIQSGDEQLADVDHFIPWAGRSYVPNINGVWNLVLACKSCNSRKSSRLAELNYLERLNTRNEFFIQSKLPLHQTIVQQTGKNPAQRLAFLKANWQVVKNERAFHTWKPETEAEATF
;
A
#
# COMPACT_ATOMS: atom_id res chain seq x y z
N MET A 1 -11.36 4.11 12.54
CA MET A 1 -11.23 4.21 11.07
C MET A 1 -12.04 3.08 10.47
N ASP A 2 -12.87 3.38 9.48
CA ASP A 2 -13.78 2.40 8.85
C ASP A 2 -13.05 1.13 8.36
N PHE A 3 -11.89 1.30 7.72
CA PHE A 3 -11.02 0.22 7.28
C PHE A 3 -10.70 -0.83 8.36
N ILE A 4 -10.36 -0.39 9.59
CA ILE A 4 -10.02 -1.29 10.71
C ILE A 4 -11.28 -1.80 11.42
N GLN A 5 -12.34 -0.99 11.48
CA GLN A 5 -13.59 -1.39 12.14
C GLN A 5 -14.25 -2.58 11.45
N HIS A 6 -14.12 -2.69 10.13
CA HIS A 6 -14.61 -3.83 9.35
C HIS A 6 -13.86 -5.14 9.63
N ASP A 7 -12.56 -5.09 9.96
CA ASP A 7 -11.76 -6.27 10.28
C ASP A 7 -10.58 -5.87 11.17
N ARG A 8 -10.64 -6.31 12.44
CA ARG A 8 -9.70 -5.97 13.51
C ARG A 8 -8.52 -6.95 13.60
N ALA A 9 -8.20 -7.68 12.53
CA ALA A 9 -6.96 -8.45 12.43
C ALA A 9 -5.72 -7.54 12.57
N LEU A 10 -4.63 -8.08 13.17
CA LEU A 10 -3.39 -7.35 13.43
C LEU A 10 -2.76 -6.77 12.15
N GLU A 11 -2.91 -7.49 11.04
CA GLU A 11 -2.43 -7.09 9.73
C GLU A 11 -3.11 -5.82 9.23
N ASN A 12 -4.38 -5.61 9.59
CA ASN A 12 -5.12 -4.41 9.20
C ASN A 12 -4.78 -3.21 10.08
N TYR A 13 -4.39 -3.43 11.33
CA TYR A 13 -3.76 -2.40 12.15
C TYR A 13 -2.43 -1.94 11.55
N TRP A 14 -1.60 -2.89 11.13
CA TRP A 14 -0.32 -2.59 10.48
C TRP A 14 -0.52 -1.89 9.13
N ARG A 15 -1.41 -2.39 8.26
CA ARG A 15 -1.84 -1.70 7.03
C ARG A 15 -2.41 -0.32 7.32
N GLY A 16 -3.10 -0.15 8.45
CA GLY A 16 -3.54 1.13 9.00
C GLY A 16 -2.42 2.17 9.02
N VAL A 17 -1.30 1.82 9.65
CA VAL A 17 -0.10 2.67 9.75
C VAL A 17 0.48 2.98 8.36
N ILE A 18 0.67 1.96 7.55
CA ILE A 18 1.36 2.05 6.25
C ILE A 18 0.53 2.84 5.22
N LEU A 19 -0.75 2.49 5.06
CA LEU A 19 -1.61 3.06 4.04
C LEU A 19 -2.12 4.45 4.44
N PHE A 20 -2.56 4.62 5.68
CA PHE A 20 -3.34 5.80 6.13
C PHE A 20 -2.60 6.71 7.11
N GLY A 21 -1.44 6.29 7.65
CA GLY A 21 -0.58 7.17 8.43
C GLY A 21 -0.10 8.37 7.60
N LYS A 22 0.18 9.51 8.25
CA LYS A 22 0.58 10.75 7.55
C LYS A 22 1.80 10.53 6.64
N ASN A 23 1.68 10.89 5.37
CA ASN A 23 2.78 10.86 4.39
C ASN A 23 3.50 12.22 4.38
N VAL A 24 4.14 12.57 5.50
CA VAL A 24 4.97 13.79 5.62
C VAL A 24 6.45 13.50 5.41
N ALA A 25 6.90 12.32 5.82
CA ALA A 25 8.25 11.78 5.62
C ALA A 25 8.16 10.27 5.41
N SER A 26 9.12 9.68 4.71
CA SER A 26 9.17 8.24 4.46
C SER A 26 9.63 7.39 5.66
N TYR A 27 9.98 8.02 6.78
CA TYR A 27 10.53 7.33 7.96
C TYR A 27 9.65 6.19 8.48
N LYS A 28 8.32 6.27 8.36
CA LYS A 28 7.44 5.16 8.76
C LYS A 28 7.68 3.89 7.94
N PHE A 29 7.97 4.03 6.64
CA PHE A 29 8.27 2.89 5.76
C PHE A 29 9.63 2.30 6.12
N ALA A 30 10.64 3.15 6.33
CA ALA A 30 11.97 2.72 6.78
C ALA A 30 11.92 2.02 8.15
N LEU A 31 11.14 2.53 9.11
CA LEU A 31 10.96 1.89 10.41
C LEU A 31 10.22 0.56 10.28
N ALA A 32 9.17 0.49 9.46
CA ALA A 32 8.47 -0.77 9.21
C ALA A 32 9.41 -1.84 8.63
N HIS A 33 10.25 -1.49 7.66
CA HIS A 33 11.24 -2.42 7.12
C HIS A 33 12.29 -2.84 8.16
N ALA A 34 12.81 -1.89 8.95
CA ALA A 34 13.74 -2.20 10.03
C ALA A 34 13.14 -3.18 11.07
N LEU A 35 11.84 -3.02 11.37
CA LEU A 35 11.12 -3.94 12.26
C LEU A 35 10.96 -5.33 11.63
N TYR A 36 10.69 -5.42 10.33
CA TYR A 36 10.61 -6.71 9.64
C TYR A 36 11.92 -7.49 9.74
N GLU A 37 13.05 -6.81 9.63
CA GLU A 37 14.41 -7.35 9.63
C GLU A 37 14.99 -7.59 11.03
N THR A 38 14.32 -7.09 12.08
CA THR A 38 14.74 -7.31 13.46
C THR A 38 14.69 -8.81 13.80
N ASP A 39 15.73 -9.29 14.49
CA ASP A 39 15.77 -10.63 15.06
C ASP A 39 14.69 -10.78 16.15
N LYS A 40 13.87 -11.82 16.01
CA LYS A 40 12.70 -12.07 16.85
C LYS A 40 12.95 -13.21 17.85
N SER A 41 14.11 -13.86 17.80
CA SER A 41 14.44 -15.04 18.61
C SER A 41 15.04 -14.72 19.98
N GLY A 42 15.40 -13.46 20.22
CA GLY A 42 16.07 -13.01 21.42
C GLY A 42 15.23 -12.07 22.28
N SER A 43 15.88 -11.01 22.77
CA SER A 43 15.27 -9.95 23.57
C SER A 43 14.12 -9.25 22.82
N ASP A 44 13.05 -8.94 23.54
CA ASP A 44 11.96 -8.08 23.08
C ASP A 44 12.34 -6.59 23.03
N LEU A 45 13.38 -6.20 23.79
CA LEU A 45 14.01 -4.90 23.66
C LEU A 45 14.91 -4.86 22.42
N VAL A 46 14.64 -3.90 21.54
CA VAL A 46 15.44 -3.56 20.35
C VAL A 46 16.00 -2.16 20.54
N THR A 47 17.32 -2.04 20.61
CA THR A 47 17.97 -0.74 20.83
C THR A 47 17.92 0.13 19.56
N LEU A 48 18.02 1.45 19.72
CA LEU A 48 18.10 2.36 18.58
C LEU A 48 19.34 2.08 17.73
N GLU A 49 20.45 1.66 18.35
CA GLU A 49 21.68 1.26 17.66
C GLU A 49 21.43 0.04 16.76
N ALA A 50 20.67 -0.95 17.23
CA ALA A 50 20.31 -2.13 16.43
C ALA A 50 19.39 -1.77 15.26
N LEU A 51 18.44 -0.84 15.46
CA LEU A 51 17.56 -0.35 14.39
C LEU A 51 18.26 0.57 13.39
N ALA A 52 19.35 1.24 13.79
CA ALA A 52 19.97 2.30 13.00
C ALA A 52 20.45 1.82 11.62
N LEU A 53 21.01 0.61 11.56
CA LEU A 53 21.53 0.05 10.33
C LEU A 53 20.42 -0.21 9.30
N PRO A 54 19.43 -1.09 9.57
CA PRO A 54 18.39 -1.35 8.57
C PRO A 54 17.57 -0.08 8.24
N PHE A 55 17.25 0.74 9.24
CA PHE A 55 16.49 1.97 9.03
C PHE A 55 17.19 2.94 8.06
N SER A 56 18.47 3.22 8.30
CA SER A 56 19.25 4.15 7.47
C SER A 56 19.55 3.57 6.09
N GLN A 57 19.83 2.27 5.99
CA GLN A 57 20.09 1.60 4.71
C GLN A 57 18.89 1.70 3.77
N HIS A 58 17.67 1.47 4.26
CA HIS A 58 16.48 1.65 3.44
C HIS A 58 16.34 3.09 2.95
N LEU A 59 16.50 4.09 3.82
CA LEU A 59 16.43 5.50 3.40
C LEU A 59 17.50 5.85 2.37
N CYS A 60 18.76 5.46 2.59
CA CYS A 60 19.86 5.66 1.67
C CYS A 60 19.58 5.03 0.30
N ARG A 61 19.10 3.78 0.27
CA ARG A 61 18.72 3.08 -0.97
C ARG A 61 17.65 3.82 -1.75
N HIS A 62 16.63 4.33 -1.06
CA HIS A 62 15.53 5.08 -1.67
C HIS A 62 15.95 6.46 -2.17
N LEU A 63 16.79 7.17 -1.42
CA LEU A 63 17.34 8.48 -1.81
C LEU A 63 18.15 8.43 -3.13
N LEU A 64 18.74 7.29 -3.49
CA LEU A 64 19.48 7.14 -4.76
C LEU A 64 18.60 7.31 -6.01
N HIS A 65 17.31 7.00 -5.92
CA HIS A 65 16.39 7.04 -7.07
C HIS A 65 15.17 7.95 -6.86
N ALA A 66 14.84 8.27 -5.61
CA ALA A 66 13.80 9.20 -5.22
C ALA A 66 14.35 10.21 -4.21
N PRO A 67 15.01 11.31 -4.64
CA PRO A 67 15.69 12.23 -3.72
C PRO A 67 14.73 12.96 -2.77
N LYS A 68 13.46 13.10 -3.14
CA LYS A 68 12.45 13.72 -2.28
C LYS A 68 11.79 12.66 -1.39
N GLN A 69 12.19 12.65 -0.11
CA GLN A 69 11.71 11.70 0.92
C GLN A 69 10.88 12.36 2.04
N ILE A 70 10.64 13.66 1.93
CA ILE A 70 9.90 14.46 2.91
C ILE A 70 9.16 15.60 2.19
N THR A 71 8.07 16.08 2.77
CA THR A 71 7.30 17.21 2.22
C THR A 71 7.90 18.58 2.58
N SER A 72 8.72 18.67 3.63
CA SER A 72 9.43 19.91 3.99
C SER A 72 10.55 20.21 2.98
N ALA A 73 10.96 21.47 2.92
CA ALA A 73 12.03 21.90 2.01
C ALA A 73 13.39 21.27 2.35
N SER A 74 13.62 20.88 3.61
CA SER A 74 14.85 20.24 4.06
C SER A 74 14.62 19.30 5.24
N SER A 75 15.56 18.39 5.43
CA SER A 75 15.70 17.55 6.63
C SER A 75 17.18 17.35 6.92
N LYS A 76 17.61 17.68 8.14
CA LYS A 76 19.00 17.49 8.58
C LYS A 76 19.43 16.03 8.47
N TYR A 77 18.54 15.11 8.84
CA TYR A 77 18.85 13.68 8.82
C TYR A 77 18.89 13.11 7.41
N LEU A 78 17.97 13.50 6.51
CA LEU A 78 18.05 13.05 5.11
C LEU A 78 19.32 13.57 4.42
N ALA A 79 19.75 14.79 4.72
CA ALA A 79 21.02 15.32 4.20
C ALA A 79 22.23 14.47 4.63
N VAL A 80 22.22 13.91 5.84
CA VAL A 80 23.24 12.96 6.31
C VAL A 80 23.20 11.66 5.50
N CYS A 81 22.02 11.10 5.25
CA CYS A 81 21.88 9.93 4.38
C CYS A 81 22.40 10.19 2.95
N GLU A 82 22.14 11.38 2.40
CA GLU A 82 22.65 11.77 1.09
C GLU A 82 24.18 11.95 1.06
N GLN A 83 24.78 12.53 2.12
CA GLN A 83 26.24 12.62 2.28
C GLN A 83 26.87 11.23 2.32
N PHE A 84 26.27 10.28 3.03
CA PHE A 84 26.70 8.89 3.02
C PHE A 84 26.65 8.28 1.62
N ASN A 85 25.55 8.48 0.88
CA ASN A 85 25.42 8.00 -0.50
C ASN A 85 26.49 8.58 -1.45
N ARG A 86 27.00 9.79 -1.17
CA ARG A 86 28.09 10.41 -1.93
C ARG A 86 29.49 9.98 -1.47
N GLY A 87 29.61 9.13 -0.45
CA GLY A 87 30.89 8.71 0.13
C GLY A 87 31.55 9.76 1.02
N GLU A 88 30.81 10.80 1.43
CA GLU A 88 31.31 11.90 2.27
C GLU A 88 31.25 11.57 3.77
N LEU A 89 30.56 10.49 4.14
CA LEU A 89 30.41 10.01 5.52
C LEU A 89 30.71 8.52 5.62
N THR A 90 31.28 8.11 6.75
CA THR A 90 31.48 6.69 7.08
C THR A 90 30.17 6.06 7.55
N LEU A 91 30.10 4.72 7.52
CA LEU A 91 28.96 3.98 8.05
C LEU A 91 28.74 4.29 9.54
N ASN A 92 29.79 4.32 10.37
CA ASN A 92 29.66 4.63 11.79
C ASN A 92 29.05 6.01 12.02
N ALA A 93 29.48 7.03 11.26
CA ALA A 93 28.91 8.37 11.35
C ALA A 93 27.42 8.42 10.95
N LEU A 94 27.03 7.65 9.92
CA LEU A 94 25.62 7.49 9.54
C LEU A 94 24.80 6.86 10.68
N LEU A 95 25.32 5.80 11.31
CA LEU A 95 24.62 5.09 12.39
C LEU A 95 24.46 5.98 13.62
N GLU A 96 25.52 6.68 14.05
CA GLU A 96 25.46 7.64 15.16
C GLU A 96 24.44 8.76 14.90
N ALA A 97 24.43 9.31 13.68
CA ALA A 97 23.44 10.31 13.29
C ALA A 97 22.03 9.75 13.23
N THR A 98 21.86 8.49 12.84
CA THR A 98 20.56 7.81 12.81
C THR A 98 19.98 7.62 14.21
N VAL A 99 20.79 7.16 15.17
CA VAL A 99 20.38 7.05 16.58
C VAL A 99 19.96 8.41 17.13
N ARG A 100 20.74 9.46 16.84
CA ARG A 100 20.51 10.82 17.35
C ARG A 100 19.30 11.51 16.72
N ASP A 101 19.13 11.40 15.41
CA ASP A 101 18.22 12.25 14.64
C ASP A 101 17.12 11.49 13.89
N GLY A 102 17.35 10.23 13.52
CA GLY A 102 16.48 9.46 12.62
C GLY A 102 15.15 9.05 13.25
N PHE A 103 15.14 8.79 14.56
CA PHE A 103 13.98 8.26 15.27
C PHE A 103 13.13 9.31 15.99
N ASN A 104 13.50 10.60 15.90
CA ASN A 104 12.92 11.68 16.71
C ASN A 104 11.41 11.82 16.61
N ASN A 105 10.83 11.59 15.43
CA ASN A 105 9.39 11.78 15.20
C ASN A 105 8.66 10.48 14.88
N VAL A 106 9.35 9.51 14.26
CA VAL A 106 8.68 8.33 13.70
C VAL A 106 8.17 7.40 14.81
N ILE A 107 8.92 7.22 15.90
CA ILE A 107 8.50 6.36 17.03
C ILE A 107 7.23 6.91 17.69
N ASP A 108 7.17 8.23 17.91
CA ASP A 108 5.99 8.90 18.47
C ASP A 108 4.77 8.83 17.54
N ALA A 109 5.00 8.95 16.24
CA ALA A 109 3.94 9.03 15.24
C ALA A 109 3.48 7.67 14.70
N PHE A 110 4.23 6.58 14.88
CA PHE A 110 4.02 5.32 14.17
C PHE A 110 2.61 4.75 14.38
N HIS A 111 2.13 4.77 15.62
CA HIS A 111 0.80 4.24 15.98
C HIS A 111 -0.31 5.30 15.87
N ASN A 112 -0.01 6.50 15.39
CA ASN A 112 -0.97 7.60 15.25
C ASN A 112 -1.48 7.70 13.80
N VAL A 113 -2.73 7.29 13.58
CA VAL A 113 -3.37 7.22 12.26
C VAL A 113 -4.65 8.04 12.25
N ASN A 114 -4.81 8.95 11.28
CA ASN A 114 -5.96 9.86 11.18
C ASN A 114 -6.28 10.61 12.50
N PHE A 115 -5.25 11.14 13.16
CA PHE A 115 -5.35 11.92 14.40
C PHE A 115 -5.80 11.13 15.64
N ALA A 116 -5.84 9.81 15.55
CA ALA A 116 -6.11 8.93 16.69
C ALA A 116 -5.02 7.87 16.82
N GLU A 117 -4.75 7.46 18.04
CA GLU A 117 -3.87 6.33 18.31
C GLU A 117 -4.59 5.01 18.02
N LEU A 118 -3.87 4.04 17.47
CA LEU A 118 -4.36 2.66 17.31
C LEU A 118 -4.48 1.99 18.68
N ASP A 119 -5.52 1.18 18.89
CA ASP A 119 -5.69 0.38 20.11
C ASP A 119 -4.73 -0.82 20.18
N LYS A 120 -4.05 -1.15 19.08
CA LYS A 120 -2.98 -2.17 19.01
C LYS A 120 -1.65 -1.50 18.71
N ARG A 121 -0.76 -1.49 19.70
CA ARG A 121 0.65 -1.14 19.53
C ARG A 121 1.46 -2.37 19.15
N PHE A 122 2.47 -2.18 18.31
CA PHE A 122 3.43 -3.20 17.91
C PHE A 122 4.74 -3.09 18.69
N PHE A 123 5.05 -1.90 19.20
CA PHE A 123 6.14 -1.66 20.12
C PHE A 123 5.79 -0.58 21.15
N LEU A 124 6.48 -0.61 22.29
CA LEU A 124 6.47 0.42 23.32
C LEU A 124 7.71 1.30 23.18
N ASP A 125 7.55 2.60 23.41
CA ASP A 125 8.67 3.55 23.39
C ASP A 125 9.41 3.49 24.73
N GLU A 126 10.65 2.99 24.68
CA GLU A 126 11.56 2.90 25.83
C GLU A 126 12.84 3.70 25.59
N ARG A 127 12.82 4.72 24.70
CA ARG A 127 14.02 5.52 24.37
C ARG A 127 14.64 6.18 25.60
N LYS A 128 13.83 6.55 26.59
CA LYS A 128 14.29 7.20 27.83
C LYS A 128 14.91 6.24 28.84
N THR A 129 14.35 5.04 28.97
CA THR A 129 14.73 4.05 29.99
C THR A 129 15.77 3.06 29.48
N HIS A 130 15.64 2.59 28.24
CA HIS A 130 16.44 1.49 27.68
C HIS A 130 17.06 1.83 26.31
N LYS A 131 16.99 3.09 25.86
CA LYS A 131 17.57 3.55 24.58
C LYS A 131 17.07 2.74 23.38
N GLY A 132 15.79 2.34 23.39
CA GLY A 132 15.23 1.47 22.37
C GLY A 132 13.70 1.47 22.36
N ILE A 133 13.16 0.45 21.70
CA ILE A 133 11.73 0.11 21.72
C ILE A 133 11.58 -1.33 22.20
N ARG A 134 10.46 -1.62 22.87
CA ARG A 134 10.12 -2.99 23.27
C ARG A 134 9.04 -3.54 22.34
N LEU A 135 9.33 -4.61 21.61
CA LEU A 135 8.35 -5.30 20.79
C LEU A 135 7.25 -5.88 21.69
N THR A 136 6.01 -5.79 21.24
CA THR A 136 4.85 -6.32 21.95
C THR A 136 4.44 -7.67 21.40
N ASP A 137 3.64 -8.43 22.16
CA ASP A 137 3.01 -9.66 21.69
C ASP A 137 2.24 -9.47 20.39
N ASN A 138 1.61 -8.31 20.17
CA ASN A 138 0.92 -8.02 18.91
C ASN A 138 1.87 -8.07 17.71
N PHE A 139 3.14 -7.67 17.85
CA PHE A 139 4.11 -7.73 16.76
C PHE A 139 4.61 -9.15 16.51
N TYR A 140 4.85 -9.93 17.57
CA TYR A 140 5.21 -11.33 17.43
C TYR A 140 4.08 -12.14 16.79
N GLN A 141 2.85 -11.96 17.28
CA GLN A 141 1.67 -12.57 16.67
C GLN A 141 1.44 -12.11 15.23
N LEU A 142 1.78 -10.85 14.90
CA LEU A 142 1.73 -10.36 13.52
C LEU A 142 2.73 -11.11 12.63
N ALA A 143 3.94 -11.35 13.11
CA ALA A 143 5.02 -12.02 12.38
C ALA A 143 4.72 -13.50 12.04
N GLU A 144 3.87 -14.15 12.83
CA GLU A 144 3.45 -15.54 12.63
C GLU A 144 2.27 -15.70 11.65
N ARG A 145 1.65 -14.59 11.23
CA ARG A 145 0.44 -14.64 10.40
C ARG A 145 0.79 -14.87 8.93
N GLN A 146 -0.10 -15.56 8.22
CA GLN A 146 0.04 -15.85 6.79
C GLN A 146 0.32 -14.59 5.95
N GLN A 147 -0.30 -13.47 6.32
CA GLN A 147 -0.23 -12.23 5.56
C GLN A 147 1.07 -11.43 5.81
N TYR A 148 1.92 -11.83 6.76
CA TYR A 148 3.11 -11.06 7.14
C TYR A 148 4.07 -10.81 5.97
N GLN A 149 4.29 -11.80 5.12
CA GLN A 149 5.15 -11.64 3.92
C GLN A 149 4.58 -10.63 2.93
N ASN A 150 3.24 -10.59 2.77
CA ASN A 150 2.59 -9.59 1.94
C ASN A 150 2.79 -8.18 2.51
N LEU A 151 2.80 -7.99 3.83
CA LEU A 151 3.01 -6.67 4.45
C LEU A 151 4.37 -6.08 4.09
N ILE A 152 5.40 -6.90 3.91
CA ILE A 152 6.73 -6.44 3.51
C ILE A 152 6.68 -5.84 2.11
N ILE A 153 6.04 -6.54 1.19
CA ILE A 153 5.90 -6.15 -0.22
C ILE A 153 4.95 -4.94 -0.36
N GLU A 154 3.83 -4.93 0.40
CA GLU A 154 2.88 -3.82 0.46
C GLU A 154 3.54 -2.52 0.95
N THR A 155 4.41 -2.59 1.97
CA THR A 155 5.13 -1.42 2.50
C THR A 155 6.04 -0.80 1.44
N GLU A 156 6.82 -1.62 0.74
CA GLU A 156 7.72 -1.14 -0.33
C GLU A 156 6.91 -0.51 -1.48
N ALA A 157 5.84 -1.17 -1.94
CA ALA A 157 4.99 -0.63 -3.00
C ALA A 157 4.32 0.69 -2.59
N ARG A 158 3.88 0.78 -1.33
CA ARG A 158 3.30 2.01 -0.78
C ARG A 158 4.33 3.13 -0.72
N TRP A 159 5.57 2.84 -0.34
CA TRP A 159 6.65 3.83 -0.32
C TRP A 159 6.91 4.39 -1.73
N ARG A 160 7.07 3.53 -2.73
CA ARG A 160 7.25 3.94 -4.14
C ARG A 160 6.13 4.82 -4.68
N LEU A 161 4.89 4.50 -4.32
CA LEU A 161 3.73 5.33 -4.69
C LEU A 161 3.81 6.74 -4.09
N VAL A 162 4.23 6.86 -2.84
CA VAL A 162 4.39 8.16 -2.16
C VAL A 162 5.55 8.96 -2.75
N GLU A 163 6.68 8.30 -3.02
CA GLU A 163 7.84 8.90 -3.68
C GLU A 163 7.49 9.47 -5.04
N HIS A 164 6.80 8.67 -5.86
CA HIS A 164 6.35 9.10 -7.18
C HIS A 164 5.46 10.33 -7.08
N ALA A 165 4.50 10.34 -6.14
CA ALA A 165 3.63 11.48 -5.91
C ALA A 165 4.40 12.76 -5.51
N TRP A 166 5.48 12.62 -4.73
CA TRP A 166 6.31 13.76 -4.34
C TRP A 166 7.22 14.26 -5.45
N ALA A 167 7.83 13.32 -6.20
CA ALA A 167 8.79 13.60 -7.27
C ALA A 167 8.15 14.35 -8.43
N THR A 168 6.89 14.03 -8.75
CA THR A 168 6.19 14.68 -9.85
C THR A 168 6.01 16.18 -9.67
N GLY A 169 6.10 16.74 -8.45
CA GLY A 169 6.17 18.19 -8.17
C GLY A 169 4.98 19.06 -8.63
N ILE A 170 4.15 18.52 -9.51
CA ILE A 170 2.99 19.16 -10.09
C ILE A 170 1.92 19.20 -9.02
N SER A 171 1.10 20.25 -9.02
CA SER A 171 -0.14 20.27 -8.25
C SER A 171 -0.78 18.88 -8.36
N THR A 172 -1.24 18.37 -7.24
CA THR A 172 -1.94 17.10 -7.02
C THR A 172 -3.05 16.74 -8.03
N ASN A 173 -3.26 17.53 -9.07
CA ASN A 173 -4.30 17.41 -10.06
C ASN A 173 -3.85 16.75 -11.38
N LEU A 174 -2.60 16.31 -11.56
CA LEU A 174 -2.12 15.85 -12.88
C LEU A 174 -1.35 14.52 -12.94
N VAL A 175 -1.19 13.79 -11.83
CA VAL A 175 -0.50 12.49 -11.84
C VAL A 175 -1.53 11.38 -11.94
N ALA A 176 -1.92 11.02 -13.15
CA ALA A 176 -2.75 9.85 -13.39
C ALA A 176 -1.88 8.58 -13.25
N VAL A 177 -2.23 7.73 -12.28
CA VAL A 177 -1.67 6.37 -12.22
C VAL A 177 -2.43 5.48 -13.20
N GLU A 178 -1.71 4.92 -14.15
CA GLU A 178 -2.20 4.02 -15.19
C GLU A 178 -1.69 2.59 -14.95
N TYR A 179 -2.27 1.61 -15.66
CA TYR A 179 -1.92 0.20 -15.55
C TYR A 179 -1.52 -0.39 -16.90
N SER A 180 -0.40 -1.12 -16.91
CA SER A 180 0.03 -1.95 -18.04
C SER A 180 -0.33 -3.41 -17.76
N ALA A 181 -1.23 -3.98 -18.57
CA ALA A 181 -1.59 -5.40 -18.47
C ALA A 181 -0.44 -6.33 -18.89
N GLU A 182 0.40 -5.87 -19.82
CA GLU A 182 1.55 -6.64 -20.34
C GLU A 182 2.59 -6.88 -19.25
N ASP A 183 2.91 -5.84 -18.47
CA ASP A 183 3.94 -5.89 -17.43
C ASP A 183 3.37 -6.13 -16.03
N ASN A 184 2.05 -6.03 -15.88
CA ASN A 184 1.33 -6.04 -14.61
C ASN A 184 1.82 -4.94 -13.63
N LEU A 185 2.17 -3.77 -14.18
CA LEU A 185 2.75 -2.64 -13.46
C LEU A 185 1.82 -1.44 -13.44
N LEU A 186 1.85 -0.69 -12.33
CA LEU A 186 1.37 0.68 -12.29
C LEU A 186 2.47 1.60 -12.80
N PHE A 187 2.08 2.53 -13.66
CA PHE A 187 2.97 3.53 -14.24
C PHE A 187 2.30 4.91 -14.28
N SER A 188 3.09 5.93 -14.55
CA SER A 188 2.61 7.28 -14.84
C SER A 188 3.30 7.80 -16.09
N ARG A 189 2.71 8.80 -16.74
CA ARG A 189 3.36 9.55 -17.82
C ARG A 189 3.88 10.87 -17.27
N VAL A 190 5.18 11.10 -17.38
CA VAL A 190 5.84 12.38 -17.03
C VAL A 190 6.48 12.91 -18.31
N ASN A 191 6.03 14.08 -18.78
CA ASN A 191 6.44 14.64 -20.08
C ASN A 191 6.32 13.60 -21.21
N GLU A 192 5.15 12.95 -21.28
CA GLU A 192 4.81 11.88 -22.25
C GLU A 192 5.64 10.58 -22.14
N ARG A 193 6.64 10.53 -21.25
CA ARG A 193 7.45 9.33 -21.01
C ARG A 193 6.85 8.47 -19.91
N ARG A 194 6.81 7.15 -20.15
CA ARG A 194 6.36 6.16 -19.16
C ARG A 194 7.40 6.02 -18.05
N VAL A 195 6.94 6.15 -16.81
CA VAL A 195 7.70 5.88 -15.59
C VAL A 195 6.99 4.78 -14.83
N ASN A 196 7.61 3.60 -14.73
CA ASN A 196 7.09 2.50 -13.92
C ASN A 196 7.23 2.88 -12.44
N ILE A 197 6.18 2.63 -11.66
CA ILE A 197 6.15 2.97 -10.23
C ILE A 197 6.37 1.70 -9.40
N THR A 198 5.46 0.74 -9.51
CA THR A 198 5.49 -0.52 -8.75
C THR A 198 4.50 -1.52 -9.36
N SER A 199 4.50 -2.77 -8.91
CA SER A 199 3.54 -3.80 -9.30
C SER A 199 2.11 -3.43 -8.89
N CYS A 200 1.15 -3.78 -9.76
CA CYS A 200 -0.28 -3.57 -9.50
C CYS A 200 -0.77 -4.40 -8.31
N ARG A 201 -0.30 -5.65 -8.20
CA ARG A 201 -0.65 -6.57 -7.09
C ARG A 201 -0.23 -5.97 -5.76
N ASP A 202 1.03 -5.58 -5.67
CA ASP A 202 1.67 -5.06 -4.47
C ASP A 202 0.98 -3.77 -3.99
N SER A 203 0.52 -2.96 -4.94
CA SER A 203 -0.18 -1.70 -4.66
C SER A 203 -1.62 -1.85 -4.20
N ILE A 204 -2.31 -2.91 -4.63
CA ILE A 204 -3.75 -3.10 -4.37
C ILE A 204 -3.99 -4.00 -3.14
N ASN A 205 -3.08 -4.94 -2.85
CA ASN A 205 -3.33 -6.00 -1.86
C ASN A 205 -3.71 -5.49 -0.47
N GLY A 206 -3.03 -4.43 0.01
CA GLY A 206 -3.33 -3.83 1.30
C GLY A 206 -4.76 -3.30 1.42
N TYR A 207 -5.35 -2.85 0.32
CA TYR A 207 -6.74 -2.34 0.27
C TYR A 207 -7.79 -3.46 0.17
N GLN A 208 -7.36 -4.67 -0.19
CA GLN A 208 -8.17 -5.90 -0.15
C GLN A 208 -7.78 -6.81 1.03
N LYS A 209 -6.99 -6.30 1.97
CA LYS A 209 -6.61 -6.99 3.20
C LYS A 209 -6.01 -8.39 2.95
N GLY A 210 -5.28 -8.57 1.84
CA GLY A 210 -4.65 -9.86 1.54
C GLY A 210 -5.62 -10.97 1.15
N SER A 211 -6.82 -10.61 0.72
CA SER A 211 -7.89 -11.55 0.39
C SER A 211 -8.33 -11.39 -1.07
N CYS A 212 -8.76 -12.50 -1.67
CA CYS A 212 -9.38 -12.49 -2.98
C CYS A 212 -10.62 -11.59 -2.98
N PHE A 213 -10.71 -10.71 -3.98
CA PHE A 213 -11.83 -9.78 -4.13
C PHE A 213 -13.19 -10.46 -4.20
N TYR A 214 -13.27 -11.70 -4.69
CA TYR A 214 -14.53 -12.38 -4.93
C TYR A 214 -14.90 -13.36 -3.81
N CYS A 215 -14.04 -14.33 -3.48
CA CYS A 215 -14.35 -15.38 -2.50
C CYS A 215 -13.77 -15.14 -1.10
N TYR A 216 -13.04 -14.03 -0.88
CA TYR A 216 -12.32 -13.69 0.36
C TYR A 216 -11.22 -14.66 0.81
N ARG A 217 -10.95 -15.75 0.07
CA ARG A 217 -9.82 -16.63 0.37
C ARG A 217 -8.51 -15.82 0.45
N PRO A 218 -7.61 -16.10 1.41
CA PRO A 218 -6.29 -15.50 1.46
C PRO A 218 -5.53 -15.64 0.14
N ILE A 219 -4.81 -14.59 -0.24
CA ILE A 219 -3.96 -14.55 -1.43
C ILE A 219 -2.54 -14.14 -1.06
N SER A 220 -1.59 -14.54 -1.89
CA SER A 220 -0.20 -14.09 -1.81
C SER A 220 0.09 -13.10 -2.93
N ILE A 221 0.97 -12.13 -2.67
CA ILE A 221 1.58 -11.27 -3.70
C ILE A 221 3.06 -11.59 -3.90
N GLN A 222 3.59 -12.58 -3.19
CA GLN A 222 4.95 -13.03 -3.36
C GLN A 222 5.12 -13.78 -4.68
N SER A 223 6.04 -13.31 -5.52
CA SER A 223 6.36 -13.97 -6.80
C SER A 223 6.75 -15.44 -6.59
N GLY A 224 6.16 -16.32 -7.39
CA GLY A 224 6.40 -17.77 -7.32
C GLY A 224 5.51 -18.53 -6.32
N ASP A 225 4.71 -17.85 -5.52
CA ASP A 225 3.78 -18.50 -4.58
C ASP A 225 2.65 -19.25 -5.32
N GLU A 226 2.21 -20.38 -4.79
CA GLU A 226 1.11 -21.15 -5.36
C GLU A 226 -0.22 -20.37 -5.33
N GLN A 227 -0.43 -19.60 -4.25
CA GLN A 227 -1.59 -18.74 -4.01
C GLN A 227 -1.40 -17.32 -4.55
N LEU A 228 -0.44 -17.13 -5.47
CA LEU A 228 -0.20 -15.85 -6.11
C LEU A 228 -1.49 -15.31 -6.76
N ALA A 229 -1.85 -14.09 -6.37
CA ALA A 229 -3.04 -13.42 -6.88
C ALA A 229 -2.87 -13.01 -8.34
N ASP A 230 -3.96 -13.08 -9.09
CA ASP A 230 -4.09 -12.47 -10.40
C ASP A 230 -4.68 -11.06 -10.28
N VAL A 231 -4.29 -10.18 -11.19
CA VAL A 231 -5.01 -8.92 -11.41
C VAL A 231 -6.16 -9.20 -12.38
N ASP A 232 -7.38 -8.96 -11.92
CA ASP A 232 -8.60 -9.10 -12.72
C ASP A 232 -9.23 -7.72 -12.96
N HIS A 233 -9.90 -7.57 -14.09
CA HIS A 233 -10.75 -6.42 -14.37
C HIS A 233 -12.18 -6.74 -13.92
N PHE A 234 -12.69 -6.02 -12.91
CA PHE A 234 -14.04 -6.20 -12.39
C PHE A 234 -15.09 -6.18 -13.51
N ILE A 235 -15.08 -5.10 -14.31
CA ILE A 235 -15.66 -5.10 -15.64
C ILE A 235 -14.63 -5.71 -16.59
N PRO A 236 -14.91 -6.88 -17.19
CA PRO A 236 -13.92 -7.65 -17.94
C PRO A 236 -13.40 -6.87 -19.16
N TRP A 237 -12.13 -7.07 -19.54
CA TRP A 237 -11.49 -6.44 -20.71
C TRP A 237 -12.26 -6.60 -22.03
N ALA A 238 -13.09 -7.63 -22.15
CA ALA A 238 -14.02 -7.80 -23.28
C ALA A 238 -14.98 -6.60 -23.44
N GLY A 239 -15.28 -5.87 -22.36
CA GLY A 239 -16.13 -4.68 -22.34
C GLY A 239 -15.44 -3.36 -22.74
N ARG A 240 -14.17 -3.39 -23.16
CA ARG A 240 -13.35 -2.18 -23.43
C ARG A 240 -13.90 -1.23 -24.49
N SER A 241 -14.72 -1.73 -25.42
CA SER A 241 -15.39 -0.90 -26.43
C SER A 241 -16.54 -0.07 -25.85
N TYR A 242 -17.03 -0.44 -24.67
CA TYR A 242 -18.19 0.17 -24.02
C TYR A 242 -17.82 1.01 -22.80
N VAL A 243 -16.71 0.66 -22.15
CA VAL A 243 -16.24 1.31 -20.92
C VAL A 243 -14.93 2.05 -21.19
N PRO A 244 -14.94 3.40 -21.14
CA PRO A 244 -13.71 4.17 -21.28
C PRO A 244 -12.78 3.89 -20.11
N ASN A 245 -11.46 3.92 -20.37
CA ASN A 245 -10.44 3.71 -19.34
C ASN A 245 -10.65 2.42 -18.51
N ILE A 246 -10.95 1.31 -19.19
CA ILE A 246 -11.20 0.02 -18.54
C ILE A 246 -10.00 -0.51 -17.74
N ASN A 247 -8.77 -0.08 -18.09
CA ASN A 247 -7.53 -0.35 -17.35
C ASN A 247 -7.33 0.58 -16.16
N GLY A 248 -8.25 1.49 -15.87
CA GLY A 248 -8.15 2.36 -14.71
C GLY A 248 -8.11 1.55 -13.41
N VAL A 249 -7.28 1.97 -12.46
CA VAL A 249 -7.10 1.29 -11.16
C VAL A 249 -8.43 1.09 -10.42
N TRP A 250 -9.41 1.96 -10.66
CA TRP A 250 -10.78 1.84 -10.14
C TRP A 250 -11.47 0.51 -10.50
N ASN A 251 -11.08 -0.12 -11.62
CA ASN A 251 -11.65 -1.35 -12.16
C ASN A 251 -10.78 -2.60 -11.92
N LEU A 252 -9.57 -2.44 -11.40
CA LEU A 252 -8.64 -3.56 -11.17
C LEU A 252 -8.81 -4.12 -9.77
N VAL A 253 -8.86 -5.44 -9.62
CA VAL A 253 -8.99 -6.14 -8.34
C VAL A 253 -8.03 -7.34 -8.27
N LEU A 254 -7.68 -7.79 -7.07
CA LEU A 254 -6.88 -9.03 -6.91
C LEU A 254 -7.79 -10.22 -6.69
N ALA A 255 -7.65 -11.25 -7.51
CA ALA A 255 -8.44 -12.47 -7.44
C ALA A 255 -7.53 -13.70 -7.28
N CYS A 256 -8.01 -14.73 -6.58
CA CYS A 256 -7.35 -16.03 -6.64
C CYS A 256 -7.51 -16.63 -8.05
N LYS A 257 -6.58 -17.50 -8.46
CA LYS A 257 -6.56 -18.14 -9.78
C LYS A 257 -7.89 -18.82 -10.14
N SER A 258 -8.54 -19.46 -9.16
CA SER A 258 -9.85 -20.12 -9.34
C SER A 258 -10.94 -19.11 -9.70
N CYS A 259 -11.06 -18.01 -8.95
CA CYS A 259 -12.06 -16.98 -9.22
C CYS A 259 -11.79 -16.27 -10.56
N ASN A 260 -10.55 -15.89 -10.82
CA ASN A 260 -10.17 -15.20 -12.05
C ASN A 260 -10.47 -16.05 -13.29
N SER A 261 -10.04 -17.32 -13.31
CA SER A 261 -10.30 -18.24 -14.43
C SER A 261 -11.78 -18.54 -14.64
N ARG A 262 -12.56 -18.74 -13.57
CA ARG A 262 -14.01 -19.02 -13.64
C ARG A 262 -14.83 -17.80 -14.06
N LYS A 263 -14.43 -16.59 -13.63
CA LYS A 263 -15.03 -15.35 -14.08
C LYS A 263 -14.73 -15.13 -15.56
N SER A 264 -13.47 -15.25 -15.99
CA SER A 264 -13.05 -15.05 -17.37
C SER A 264 -13.61 -13.71 -17.92
N SER A 265 -14.32 -13.74 -19.06
CA SER A 265 -14.98 -12.58 -19.67
C SER A 265 -16.37 -12.26 -19.11
N ARG A 266 -16.84 -12.97 -18.06
CA ARG A 266 -18.15 -12.75 -17.44
C ARG A 266 -18.11 -11.51 -16.54
N LEU A 267 -19.27 -10.88 -16.40
CA LEU A 267 -19.47 -9.72 -15.54
C LEU A 267 -19.78 -10.19 -14.11
N ALA A 268 -19.06 -9.69 -13.11
CA ALA A 268 -19.41 -9.98 -11.72
C ALA A 268 -20.81 -9.46 -11.37
N GLU A 269 -21.55 -10.17 -10.52
CA GLU A 269 -22.89 -9.75 -10.05
C GLU A 269 -22.86 -8.38 -9.34
N LEU A 270 -24.01 -7.69 -9.33
CA LEU A 270 -24.13 -6.30 -8.87
C LEU A 270 -23.68 -6.09 -7.40
N ASN A 271 -23.85 -7.09 -6.55
CA ASN A 271 -23.40 -7.04 -5.15
C ASN A 271 -21.88 -6.84 -5.02
N TYR A 272 -21.07 -7.30 -5.98
CA TYR A 272 -19.63 -7.06 -6.00
C TYR A 272 -19.26 -5.62 -6.39
N LEU A 273 -20.19 -4.86 -6.97
CA LEU A 273 -19.99 -3.44 -7.26
C LEU A 273 -19.91 -2.60 -5.98
N GLU A 274 -20.71 -2.93 -4.97
CA GLU A 274 -20.65 -2.28 -3.66
C GLU A 274 -19.30 -2.52 -3.00
N ARG A 275 -18.80 -3.76 -3.06
CA ARG A 275 -17.44 -4.11 -2.61
C ARG A 275 -16.36 -3.35 -3.37
N LEU A 276 -16.49 -3.23 -4.69
CA LEU A 276 -15.57 -2.44 -5.53
C LEU A 276 -15.56 -0.97 -5.07
N ASN A 277 -16.74 -0.42 -4.80
CA ASN A 277 -16.92 0.93 -4.31
C ASN A 277 -16.24 1.11 -2.95
N THR A 278 -16.49 0.24 -1.97
CA THR A 278 -15.83 0.29 -0.65
C THR A 278 -14.31 0.26 -0.77
N ARG A 279 -13.77 -0.68 -1.56
CA ARG A 279 -12.32 -0.77 -1.83
C ARG A 279 -11.78 0.51 -2.48
N ASN A 280 -12.51 1.07 -3.46
CA ASN A 280 -12.12 2.32 -4.11
C ASN A 280 -12.13 3.51 -3.13
N GLU A 281 -13.05 3.55 -2.17
CA GLU A 281 -13.04 4.56 -1.11
C GLU A 281 -11.80 4.45 -0.21
N PHE A 282 -11.27 3.24 0.03
CA PHE A 282 -10.01 3.09 0.78
C PHE A 282 -8.82 3.72 0.05
N PHE A 283 -8.74 3.65 -1.28
CA PHE A 283 -7.72 4.37 -2.06
C PHE A 283 -7.77 5.90 -1.85
N ILE A 284 -8.97 6.43 -1.68
CA ILE A 284 -9.19 7.86 -1.44
C ILE A 284 -8.76 8.21 0.00
N GLN A 285 -9.18 7.39 0.96
CA GLN A 285 -8.85 7.62 2.37
C GLN A 285 -7.34 7.55 2.66
N SER A 286 -6.57 6.72 1.93
CA SER A 286 -5.11 6.58 2.16
C SER A 286 -4.30 7.81 1.77
N LYS A 287 -4.85 8.73 0.97
CA LYS A 287 -4.21 9.93 0.39
C LYS A 287 -2.98 9.59 -0.46
N LEU A 288 -2.80 10.26 -1.60
CA LEU A 288 -1.65 10.22 -2.53
C LEU A 288 -1.03 8.84 -2.86
N PRO A 289 -0.81 8.44 -4.12
CA PRO A 289 -1.28 9.04 -5.37
C PRO A 289 -2.66 8.49 -5.79
N LEU A 290 -3.04 7.29 -5.34
CA LEU A 290 -4.26 6.62 -5.82
C LEU A 290 -5.53 7.44 -5.56
N HIS A 291 -5.60 8.18 -4.45
CA HIS A 291 -6.69 9.12 -4.18
C HIS A 291 -7.04 9.98 -5.40
N GLN A 292 -6.03 10.66 -5.98
CA GLN A 292 -6.26 11.63 -7.05
C GLN A 292 -6.70 10.94 -8.32
N THR A 293 -6.02 9.84 -8.67
CA THR A 293 -6.40 8.98 -9.79
C THR A 293 -7.87 8.59 -9.72
N ILE A 294 -8.32 8.06 -8.57
CA ILE A 294 -9.70 7.61 -8.41
C ILE A 294 -10.68 8.78 -8.46
N VAL A 295 -10.41 9.89 -7.75
CA VAL A 295 -11.27 11.09 -7.75
C VAL A 295 -11.43 11.68 -9.15
N GLN A 296 -10.34 11.78 -9.91
CA GLN A 296 -10.38 12.31 -11.28
C GLN A 296 -11.12 11.41 -12.25
N GLN A 297 -10.92 10.09 -12.13
CA GLN A 297 -11.51 9.12 -13.04
C GLN A 297 -12.99 8.84 -12.75
N THR A 298 -13.39 8.88 -11.47
CA THR A 298 -14.71 8.38 -11.04
C THR A 298 -15.64 9.44 -10.46
N GLY A 299 -15.12 10.59 -10.00
CA GLY A 299 -15.94 11.70 -9.49
C GLY A 299 -15.47 12.30 -8.16
N LYS A 300 -15.90 13.55 -7.91
CA LYS A 300 -15.45 14.37 -6.78
C LYS A 300 -16.06 13.97 -5.45
N ASN A 301 -17.29 13.47 -5.46
CA ASN A 301 -18.01 13.05 -4.25
C ASN A 301 -18.45 11.57 -4.31
N PRO A 302 -18.74 10.93 -3.17
CA PRO A 302 -19.09 9.51 -3.12
C PRO A 302 -20.26 9.13 -4.04
N ALA A 303 -21.29 9.98 -4.14
CA ALA A 303 -22.44 9.72 -4.98
C ALA A 303 -22.08 9.68 -6.48
N GLN A 304 -21.23 10.61 -6.93
CA GLN A 304 -20.72 10.61 -8.31
C GLN A 304 -19.91 9.35 -8.62
N ARG A 305 -19.05 8.92 -7.68
CA ARG A 305 -18.22 7.72 -7.86
C ARG A 305 -19.05 6.45 -7.94
N LEU A 306 -20.03 6.30 -7.05
CA LEU A 306 -20.95 5.17 -7.11
C LEU A 306 -21.78 5.19 -8.41
N ALA A 307 -22.27 6.35 -8.82
CA ALA A 307 -23.01 6.51 -10.08
C ALA A 307 -22.15 6.14 -11.29
N PHE A 308 -20.88 6.55 -11.31
CA PHE A 308 -19.91 6.18 -12.35
C PHE A 308 -19.72 4.67 -12.43
N LEU A 309 -19.51 3.99 -11.31
CA LEU A 309 -19.35 2.53 -11.27
C LEU A 309 -20.62 1.83 -11.77
N LYS A 310 -21.80 2.24 -11.27
CA LYS A 310 -23.10 1.69 -11.67
C LYS A 310 -23.37 1.88 -13.16
N ALA A 311 -23.09 3.06 -13.70
CA ALA A 311 -23.30 3.36 -15.11
C ALA A 311 -22.44 2.45 -16.01
N ASN A 312 -21.14 2.35 -15.75
CA ASN A 312 -20.25 1.50 -16.54
C ASN A 312 -20.62 0.01 -16.45
N TRP A 313 -20.97 -0.48 -15.26
CA TRP A 313 -21.43 -1.86 -15.08
C TRP A 313 -22.73 -2.11 -15.84
N GLN A 314 -23.71 -1.19 -15.76
CA GLN A 314 -25.01 -1.33 -16.42
C GLN A 314 -24.89 -1.32 -17.95
N VAL A 315 -24.02 -0.47 -18.50
CA VAL A 315 -23.73 -0.43 -19.94
C VAL A 315 -23.31 -1.82 -20.42
N VAL A 316 -22.34 -2.46 -19.76
CA VAL A 316 -21.87 -3.79 -20.14
C VAL A 316 -22.93 -4.87 -19.87
N LYS A 317 -23.71 -4.75 -18.80
CA LYS A 317 -24.78 -5.71 -18.48
C LYS A 317 -25.88 -5.75 -19.54
N ASN A 318 -26.16 -4.63 -20.21
CA ASN A 318 -27.18 -4.54 -21.26
C ASN A 318 -26.74 -5.19 -22.58
N GLU A 319 -25.45 -5.47 -22.74
CA GLU A 319 -24.89 -6.11 -23.93
C GLU A 319 -25.13 -7.63 -23.89
N ARG A 320 -25.73 -8.18 -24.95
CA ARG A 320 -26.12 -9.61 -25.03
C ARG A 320 -24.96 -10.58 -24.85
N ALA A 321 -23.73 -10.15 -25.15
CA ALA A 321 -22.53 -10.96 -25.07
C ALA A 321 -22.03 -11.21 -23.63
N PHE A 322 -22.57 -10.49 -22.63
CA PHE A 322 -22.08 -10.56 -21.25
C PHE A 322 -23.05 -11.27 -20.32
N HIS A 323 -22.60 -12.41 -19.80
CA HIS A 323 -23.30 -13.15 -18.75
C HIS A 323 -22.75 -12.78 -17.38
N THR A 324 -23.62 -12.83 -16.36
CA THR A 324 -23.21 -12.58 -14.97
C THR A 324 -22.59 -13.81 -14.32
N TRP A 325 -21.70 -13.57 -13.36
CA TRP A 325 -20.99 -14.59 -12.61
C TRP A 325 -20.87 -14.21 -11.13
N LYS A 326 -20.90 -15.24 -10.28
CA LYS A 326 -20.52 -15.17 -8.87
C LYS A 326 -19.72 -16.42 -8.48
N PRO A 327 -18.74 -16.31 -7.57
CA PRO A 327 -18.13 -17.46 -6.92
C PRO A 327 -19.05 -18.03 -5.82
N GLU A 328 -18.68 -19.20 -5.33
CA GLU A 328 -19.03 -19.61 -3.96
C GLU A 328 -18.11 -18.85 -2.99
N THR A 329 -18.68 -18.35 -1.89
CA THR A 329 -17.91 -17.65 -0.86
C THR A 329 -17.07 -18.67 -0.08
N GLU A 330 -15.76 -18.47 0.01
CA GLU A 330 -14.82 -19.41 0.64
C GLU A 330 -14.32 -18.93 2.01
N ALA A 331 -14.51 -17.65 2.35
CA ALA A 331 -14.12 -17.07 3.64
C ALA A 331 -15.03 -15.90 4.04
N GLU A 332 -14.89 -15.44 5.29
CA GLU A 332 -15.63 -14.30 5.83
C GLU A 332 -15.31 -12.99 5.11
N ALA A 333 -16.29 -12.09 5.06
CA ALA A 333 -16.14 -10.80 4.40
C ALA A 333 -15.22 -9.87 5.20
N THR A 334 -14.20 -9.34 4.55
CA THR A 334 -13.19 -8.46 5.20
C THR A 334 -13.28 -7.01 4.74
N PHE A 335 -13.98 -6.70 3.66
CA PHE A 335 -14.16 -5.34 3.11
C PHE A 335 -15.35 -5.26 2.14
#